data_AF-A0A0P4WK20-F1
#
_entry.id   AF-A0A0P4WK20-F1
#
_cell.length_a   1.000
_cell.length_b   1.000
_cell.length_c   1.000
_cell.angle_alpha   90.00
_cell.angle_beta   90.00
_cell.angle_gamma   90.00
#
_symmetry.space_group_name_H-M   'P 1'
#
loop_
_entity.id
_entity.type
_entity.pdbx_description
1 polymer ?
#
loop_
_entity_poly.entity_id
_entity_poly.type
_entity_poly.pdbx_seq_one_letter_code
_entity_poly.pdbx_strand_id
1 'polypeptide(L)'
;MELVRKHFPDVPVLNTLGNHASAPVNSFVVPAAYGDGWSMSWLYDRVADLWAEWLPESALVDVRRGGFYQYSPVSGLRVISLNMNFCNSINWWLLIRNEDPVEQLKWFVETLANAEAAGEAVHIIGHIPTGGGDCEHTWSHVFNQIVYRYESTIRGIFFGHTHGDSWSVYYDMDTYTRPVAVSFISPSGTTGTYHHPAFKVFEVDGGHEDATWVILDATAYSTNLTEANMAGGSPVYTVRYNTQESYGVTSLTPTSMHELVLDMVTEEGLYQQYLWNVNNDIAEVSSNTTICDASCLKTALCDFVTSDSSDRTACHKLQDYIDSSNITSDEFYI
;
A
#
# COMPACT_ATOMS: atom_id res chain seq x y z
N MET A 1 -7.30 12.81 -16.05
CA MET A 1 -7.71 11.48 -16.57
C MET A 1 -7.65 11.34 -18.09
N GLU A 2 -7.56 12.40 -18.89
CA GLU A 2 -7.47 12.28 -20.37
C GLU A 2 -6.26 11.48 -20.87
N LEU A 3 -5.09 11.65 -20.25
CA LEU A 3 -3.87 10.96 -20.67
C LEU A 3 -3.96 9.45 -20.45
N VAL A 4 -4.43 9.00 -19.28
CA VAL A 4 -4.65 7.58 -19.00
C VAL A 4 -5.63 6.99 -20.01
N ARG A 5 -6.77 7.64 -20.25
CA ARG A 5 -7.76 7.21 -21.24
C ARG A 5 -7.18 7.08 -22.65
N LYS A 6 -6.34 8.03 -23.06
CA LYS A 6 -5.70 8.01 -24.38
C LYS A 6 -4.83 6.77 -24.59
N HIS A 7 -4.15 6.31 -23.54
CA HIS A 7 -3.21 5.18 -23.63
C HIS A 7 -3.84 3.84 -23.22
N PHE A 8 -4.96 3.85 -22.50
CA PHE A 8 -5.69 2.67 -22.03
C PHE A 8 -7.20 2.84 -22.27
N PRO A 9 -7.66 2.90 -23.54
CA PRO A 9 -9.05 3.21 -23.85
C PRO A 9 -10.03 2.12 -23.40
N ASP A 10 -9.61 0.85 -23.46
CA ASP A 10 -10.47 -0.32 -23.20
C ASP A 10 -10.18 -1.00 -21.85
N VAL A 11 -9.34 -0.39 -21.01
CA VAL A 11 -8.95 -0.94 -19.71
C VAL A 11 -9.67 -0.17 -18.60
N PRO A 12 -10.45 -0.85 -17.73
CA PRO A 12 -11.02 -0.23 -16.55
C PRO A 12 -9.92 0.33 -15.63
N VAL A 13 -10.04 1.59 -15.23
CA VAL A 13 -9.09 2.24 -14.31
C VAL A 13 -9.81 2.52 -13.00
N LEU A 14 -9.42 1.80 -11.96
CA LEU A 14 -9.92 1.98 -10.60
C LEU A 14 -8.94 2.87 -9.84
N ASN A 15 -9.45 3.98 -9.33
CA ASN A 15 -8.65 5.04 -8.71
C ASN A 15 -8.92 5.11 -7.21
N THR A 16 -8.02 5.72 -6.46
CA THR A 16 -8.22 6.11 -5.05
C THR A 16 -7.71 7.53 -4.81
N LEU A 17 -8.23 8.21 -3.79
CA LEU A 17 -7.84 9.60 -3.48
C LEU A 17 -6.55 9.66 -2.67
N GLY A 18 -5.58 10.43 -3.18
CA GLY A 18 -4.39 10.82 -2.44
C GLY A 18 -4.58 12.07 -1.59
N ASN A 19 -3.69 12.28 -0.62
CA ASN A 19 -3.75 13.41 0.32
C ASN A 19 -3.46 14.77 -0.32
N HIS A 20 -2.82 14.78 -1.50
CA HIS A 20 -2.60 15.96 -2.33
C HIS A 20 -3.77 16.31 -3.26
N ALA A 21 -4.88 15.55 -3.23
CA ALA A 21 -6.04 15.82 -4.10
C ALA A 21 -6.87 17.03 -3.63
N SER A 22 -6.80 17.39 -2.35
CA SER A 22 -7.50 18.54 -1.78
C SER A 22 -6.64 19.80 -1.78
N ALA A 23 -7.29 20.96 -1.66
CA ALA A 23 -6.63 22.22 -1.36
C ALA A 23 -7.26 22.84 -0.09
N PRO A 24 -6.46 23.17 0.94
CA PRO A 24 -5.02 22.89 1.06
C PRO A 24 -4.71 21.38 1.18
N VAL A 25 -3.44 21.00 1.09
CA VAL A 25 -2.99 19.60 1.20
C VAL A 25 -3.47 18.97 2.52
N ASN A 26 -3.85 17.69 2.50
CA ASN A 26 -4.40 16.92 3.64
C ASN A 26 -5.76 17.41 4.16
N SER A 27 -6.34 18.47 3.60
CA SER A 27 -7.61 19.05 4.04
C SER A 27 -8.81 18.25 3.55
N PHE A 28 -9.20 17.20 4.28
CA PHE A 28 -10.41 16.42 3.98
C PHE A 28 -11.47 16.61 5.07
N VAL A 29 -12.49 17.40 4.77
CA VAL A 29 -13.52 17.84 5.71
C VAL A 29 -14.34 16.66 6.25
N VAL A 30 -14.48 16.58 7.57
CA VAL A 30 -15.29 15.56 8.25
C VAL A 30 -16.71 16.07 8.56
N PRO A 31 -17.70 15.17 8.76
CA PRO A 31 -19.10 15.56 8.95
C PRO A 31 -19.37 16.57 10.07
N ALA A 32 -18.54 16.55 11.12
CA ALA A 32 -18.67 17.48 12.24
C ALA A 32 -18.55 18.96 11.83
N ALA A 33 -17.88 19.27 10.69
CA ALA A 33 -17.70 20.63 10.18
C ALA A 33 -18.74 21.03 9.12
N TYR A 34 -19.64 20.14 8.70
CA TYR A 34 -20.60 20.43 7.63
C TYR A 34 -21.62 21.52 8.04
N GLY A 35 -21.98 21.58 9.32
CA GLY A 35 -22.87 22.63 9.86
C GLY A 35 -22.30 24.05 9.75
N ASP A 36 -20.97 24.17 9.66
CA ASP A 36 -20.26 25.44 9.50
C ASP A 36 -20.06 25.83 8.03
N GLY A 37 -20.64 25.07 7.09
CA GLY A 37 -20.57 25.33 5.65
C GLY A 37 -19.34 24.74 4.94
N TRP A 38 -18.52 23.95 5.63
CA TRP A 38 -17.38 23.26 5.02
C TRP A 38 -17.82 21.96 4.37
N SER A 39 -17.22 21.63 3.22
CA SER A 39 -17.62 20.48 2.43
C SER A 39 -16.48 20.03 1.51
N MET A 40 -16.47 18.74 1.18
CA MET A 40 -15.62 18.17 0.12
C MET A 40 -16.34 18.02 -1.22
N SER A 41 -17.60 18.45 -1.34
CA SER A 41 -18.42 18.27 -2.55
C SER A 41 -17.75 18.81 -3.82
N TRP A 42 -17.06 19.95 -3.74
CA TRP A 42 -16.31 20.50 -4.88
C TRP A 42 -15.30 19.52 -5.48
N LEU A 43 -14.68 18.68 -4.65
CA LEU A 43 -13.73 17.65 -5.06
C LEU A 43 -14.46 16.35 -5.39
N TYR A 44 -15.31 15.87 -4.49
CA TYR A 44 -15.97 14.56 -4.62
C TYR A 44 -16.94 14.50 -5.80
N ASP A 45 -17.70 15.57 -6.06
CA ASP A 45 -18.58 15.64 -7.24
C ASP A 45 -17.75 15.63 -8.52
N ARG A 46 -16.65 16.40 -8.55
CA ARG A 46 -15.75 16.45 -9.71
C ARG A 46 -15.06 15.12 -9.97
N VAL A 47 -14.64 14.43 -8.90
CA VAL A 47 -14.00 13.12 -8.99
C VAL A 47 -15.01 12.07 -9.44
N ALA A 48 -16.24 12.11 -8.94
CA ALA A 48 -17.32 11.24 -9.41
C ALA A 48 -17.58 11.43 -10.91
N ASP A 49 -17.66 12.68 -11.40
CA ASP A 49 -17.82 12.96 -12.84
C ASP A 49 -16.66 12.42 -13.67
N LEU A 50 -15.42 12.50 -13.16
CA LEU A 50 -14.24 12.00 -13.85
C LEU A 50 -14.14 10.47 -13.84
N TRP A 51 -14.64 9.82 -12.78
CA TRP A 51 -14.60 8.36 -12.62
C TRP A 51 -15.83 7.65 -13.18
N ALA A 52 -16.89 8.38 -13.53
CA ALA A 52 -18.11 7.84 -14.17
C ALA A 52 -17.85 7.09 -15.49
N GLU A 53 -16.68 7.30 -16.10
CA GLU A 53 -16.21 6.52 -17.25
C GLU A 53 -16.02 5.04 -16.92
N TRP A 54 -15.53 4.73 -15.71
CA TRP A 54 -15.15 3.38 -15.29
C TRP A 54 -16.03 2.79 -14.20
N LEU A 55 -16.79 3.64 -13.51
CA LEU A 55 -17.61 3.26 -12.37
C LEU A 55 -19.10 3.39 -12.67
N PRO A 56 -19.94 2.44 -12.23
CA PRO A 56 -21.38 2.56 -12.35
C PRO A 56 -21.90 3.63 -11.39
N GLU A 57 -23.08 4.18 -11.69
CA GLU A 57 -23.71 5.22 -10.86
C GLU A 57 -23.86 4.81 -9.39
N SER A 58 -24.09 3.51 -9.11
CA SER A 58 -24.17 2.99 -7.73
C SER A 58 -22.87 3.21 -6.94
N ALA A 59 -21.71 3.07 -7.58
CA ALA A 59 -20.42 3.34 -6.94
C ALA A 59 -20.20 4.86 -6.78
N LEU A 60 -20.65 5.67 -7.74
CA LEU A 60 -20.51 7.12 -7.69
C LEU A 60 -21.30 7.78 -6.54
N VAL A 61 -22.35 7.13 -6.02
CA VAL A 61 -23.04 7.60 -4.81
C VAL A 61 -22.08 7.62 -3.61
N ASP A 62 -21.29 6.55 -3.42
CA ASP A 62 -20.31 6.48 -2.35
C ASP A 62 -19.12 7.43 -2.60
N VAL A 63 -18.71 7.60 -3.87
CA VAL A 63 -17.68 8.58 -4.24
C VAL A 63 -18.10 10.00 -3.83
N ARG A 64 -19.33 10.40 -4.13
CA ARG A 64 -19.85 11.74 -3.74
C ARG A 64 -20.03 11.88 -2.23
N ARG A 65 -20.33 10.78 -1.53
CA ARG A 65 -20.47 10.75 -0.07
C ARG A 65 -19.15 10.95 0.66
N GLY A 66 -18.07 10.29 0.23
CA GLY A 66 -16.82 10.26 1.01
C GLY A 66 -15.54 10.00 0.23
N GLY A 67 -15.60 9.93 -1.11
CA GLY A 67 -14.43 9.67 -1.95
C GLY A 67 -13.92 8.23 -1.90
N PHE A 68 -14.73 7.30 -1.41
CA PHE A 68 -14.49 5.85 -1.41
C PHE A 68 -15.58 5.16 -2.24
N TYR A 69 -15.36 3.92 -2.67
CA TYR A 69 -16.37 3.14 -3.40
C TYR A 69 -16.03 1.65 -3.43
N GLN A 70 -16.99 0.83 -3.84
CA GLN A 70 -16.77 -0.54 -4.27
C GLN A 70 -17.18 -0.74 -5.72
N TYR A 71 -16.53 -1.67 -6.41
CA TYR A 71 -16.90 -2.08 -7.77
C TYR A 71 -16.41 -3.49 -8.06
N SER A 72 -17.21 -4.29 -8.75
CA SER A 72 -16.81 -5.62 -9.22
C SER A 72 -16.49 -5.56 -10.71
N PRO A 73 -15.22 -5.34 -11.12
CA PRO A 73 -14.86 -5.19 -12.53
C PRO A 73 -15.03 -6.49 -13.32
N VAL A 74 -14.97 -7.63 -12.65
CA VAL A 74 -15.13 -8.97 -13.19
C VAL A 74 -15.87 -9.85 -12.17
N SER A 75 -16.46 -10.95 -12.62
CA SER A 75 -17.15 -11.88 -11.72
C SER A 75 -16.18 -12.49 -10.70
N GLY A 76 -16.61 -12.60 -9.44
CA GLY A 76 -15.81 -13.19 -8.37
C GLY A 76 -14.79 -12.25 -7.71
N LEU A 77 -14.56 -11.05 -8.26
CA LEU A 77 -13.68 -10.05 -7.66
C LEU A 77 -14.43 -8.75 -7.37
N ARG A 78 -14.34 -8.29 -6.12
CA ARG A 78 -14.76 -6.97 -5.68
C ARG A 78 -13.55 -6.11 -5.33
N VAL A 79 -13.47 -4.93 -5.91
CA VAL A 79 -12.46 -3.92 -5.55
C VAL A 79 -13.09 -2.90 -4.62
N ILE A 80 -12.43 -2.62 -3.51
CA ILE A 80 -12.83 -1.62 -2.52
C ILE A 80 -11.75 -0.52 -2.52
N SER A 81 -12.12 0.68 -2.93
CA SER A 81 -11.27 1.86 -2.82
C SER A 81 -11.62 2.63 -1.56
N LEU A 82 -10.68 2.72 -0.62
CA LEU A 82 -10.85 3.47 0.62
C LEU A 82 -10.28 4.89 0.49
N ASN A 83 -10.95 5.87 1.09
CA ASN A 83 -10.38 7.20 1.26
C ASN A 83 -9.57 7.22 2.57
N MET A 84 -8.26 7.03 2.44
CA MET A 84 -7.35 6.95 3.60
C MET A 84 -7.13 8.32 4.29
N ASN A 85 -7.65 9.42 3.72
CA ASN A 85 -7.55 10.73 4.35
C ASN A 85 -8.37 10.87 5.64
N PHE A 86 -9.28 9.93 5.90
CA PHE A 86 -9.99 9.84 7.18
C PHE A 86 -9.20 9.13 8.28
N CYS A 87 -8.06 8.51 7.95
CA CYS A 87 -7.06 8.11 8.93
C CYS A 87 -5.84 9.03 8.95
N ASN A 88 -5.66 9.88 7.95
CA ASN A 88 -4.47 10.74 7.82
C ASN A 88 -4.21 11.59 9.07
N SER A 89 -3.11 11.33 9.79
CA SER A 89 -2.76 12.01 11.04
C SER A 89 -2.50 13.51 10.89
N ILE A 90 -2.25 13.99 9.67
CA ILE A 90 -2.08 15.41 9.34
C ILE A 90 -3.31 16.03 8.65
N ASN A 91 -4.44 15.31 8.58
CA ASN A 91 -5.74 15.89 8.27
C ASN A 91 -6.31 16.57 9.53
N TRP A 92 -6.11 17.89 9.64
CA TRP A 92 -6.50 18.65 10.83
C TRP A 92 -8.01 18.65 11.12
N TRP A 93 -8.87 18.31 10.16
CA TRP A 93 -10.32 18.21 10.40
C TRP A 93 -10.65 17.09 11.41
N LEU A 94 -9.79 16.08 11.54
CA LEU A 94 -9.93 15.01 12.53
C LEU A 94 -9.76 15.50 13.97
N LEU A 95 -9.17 16.69 14.20
CA LEU A 95 -9.10 17.30 15.54
C LEU A 95 -10.48 17.71 16.08
N ILE A 96 -11.46 17.92 15.20
CA ILE A 96 -12.84 18.22 15.61
C ILE A 96 -13.55 16.93 16.03
N ARG A 97 -13.42 15.88 15.20
CA ARG A 97 -14.02 14.58 15.40
C ARG A 97 -13.32 13.54 14.51
N ASN A 98 -12.85 12.45 15.09
CA ASN A 98 -12.12 11.38 14.39
C ASN A 98 -12.82 10.01 14.48
N GLU A 99 -13.97 9.90 15.14
CA GLU A 99 -14.72 8.65 15.22
C GLU A 99 -15.34 8.32 13.85
N ASP A 100 -14.72 7.36 13.14
CA ASP A 100 -15.09 6.84 11.82
C ASP A 100 -15.78 7.88 10.92
N PRO A 101 -15.04 8.90 10.43
CA PRO A 101 -15.61 9.95 9.60
C PRO A 101 -16.35 9.34 8.41
N VAL A 102 -17.53 9.90 8.11
CA VAL A 102 -18.48 9.44 7.08
C VAL A 102 -18.90 7.96 7.20
N GLU A 103 -18.67 7.31 8.34
CA GLU A 103 -18.91 5.89 8.60
C GLU A 103 -18.19 4.95 7.61
N GLN A 104 -16.96 5.30 7.20
CA GLN A 104 -16.22 4.53 6.18
C GLN A 104 -15.86 3.12 6.66
N LEU A 105 -15.38 2.95 7.91
CA LEU A 105 -15.03 1.63 8.45
C LEU A 105 -16.26 0.76 8.64
N LYS A 106 -17.37 1.34 9.09
CA LYS A 106 -18.66 0.62 9.15
C LYS A 106 -19.11 0.17 7.75
N TRP A 107 -19.11 1.07 6.76
CA TRP A 107 -19.42 0.72 5.37
C TRP A 107 -18.46 -0.35 4.82
N PHE A 108 -17.19 -0.30 5.20
CA PHE A 108 -16.18 -1.28 4.78
C PHE A 108 -16.47 -2.66 5.35
N VAL A 109 -16.83 -2.78 6.63
CA VAL A 109 -17.26 -4.04 7.26
C VAL A 109 -18.51 -4.60 6.57
N GLU A 110 -19.52 -3.76 6.31
CA GLU A 110 -20.73 -4.18 5.61
C GLU A 110 -20.42 -4.67 4.18
N THR A 111 -19.50 -3.99 3.49
CA THR A 111 -19.08 -4.36 2.13
C THR A 111 -18.33 -5.69 2.11
N LEU A 112 -17.42 -5.93 3.07
CA LEU A 112 -16.71 -7.20 3.22
C LEU A 112 -17.64 -8.35 3.61
N ALA A 113 -18.56 -8.13 4.55
CA ALA A 113 -19.58 -9.13 4.92
C ALA A 113 -20.42 -9.56 3.71
N ASN A 114 -20.80 -8.60 2.87
CA ASN A 114 -21.53 -8.89 1.63
C ASN A 114 -20.68 -9.65 0.62
N ALA A 115 -19.39 -9.36 0.50
CA ALA A 115 -18.47 -10.10 -0.37
C ALA A 115 -18.26 -11.54 0.12
N GLU A 116 -18.04 -11.72 1.43
CA GLU A 116 -17.91 -13.04 2.07
C GLU A 116 -19.17 -13.88 1.84
N ALA A 117 -20.36 -13.31 2.06
CA ALA A 117 -21.63 -14.00 1.82
C ALA A 117 -21.86 -14.36 0.34
N ALA A 118 -21.31 -13.57 -0.59
CA ALA A 118 -21.37 -13.82 -2.02
C ALA A 118 -20.26 -14.75 -2.54
N GLY A 119 -19.29 -15.13 -1.68
CA GLY A 119 -18.11 -15.91 -2.09
C GLY A 119 -17.16 -15.14 -3.00
N GLU A 120 -17.18 -13.80 -2.98
CA GLU A 120 -16.29 -12.95 -3.76
C GLU A 120 -14.94 -12.77 -3.05
N ALA A 121 -13.86 -12.72 -3.81
CA ALA A 121 -12.57 -12.22 -3.35
C ALA A 121 -12.57 -10.69 -3.34
N VAL A 122 -11.79 -10.10 -2.44
CA VAL A 122 -11.68 -8.65 -2.29
C VAL A 122 -10.25 -8.16 -2.50
N HIS A 123 -10.10 -7.16 -3.37
CA HIS A 123 -8.91 -6.33 -3.45
C HIS A 123 -9.18 -4.95 -2.83
N ILE A 124 -8.28 -4.49 -1.97
CA ILE A 124 -8.38 -3.17 -1.34
C ILE A 124 -7.34 -2.26 -1.99
N ILE A 125 -7.77 -1.08 -2.43
CA ILE A 125 -6.87 -0.01 -2.88
C ILE A 125 -7.03 1.22 -1.98
N GLY A 126 -5.91 1.82 -1.60
CA GLY A 126 -5.88 3.04 -0.81
C GLY A 126 -4.62 3.85 -1.08
N HIS A 127 -4.54 5.05 -0.50
CA HIS A 127 -3.34 5.87 -0.64
C HIS A 127 -2.34 5.66 0.51
N ILE A 128 -2.71 6.03 1.73
CA ILE A 128 -1.85 6.00 2.93
C ILE A 128 -1.87 4.60 3.54
N PRO A 129 -0.71 3.92 3.69
CA PRO A 129 -0.62 2.66 4.44
C PRO A 129 -0.92 2.86 5.93
N THR A 130 -1.46 1.82 6.58
CA THR A 130 -1.95 1.93 7.96
C THR A 130 -0.88 1.80 9.04
N GLY A 131 0.24 1.13 8.73
CA GLY A 131 1.30 0.83 9.71
C GLY A 131 2.21 2.00 10.07
N GLY A 132 2.25 3.03 9.23
CA GLY A 132 3.09 4.22 9.45
C GLY A 132 2.45 5.25 10.39
N GLY A 133 3.22 6.29 10.73
CA GLY A 133 2.75 7.41 11.56
C GLY A 133 1.74 8.35 10.88
N ASP A 134 1.49 8.15 9.59
CA ASP A 134 0.57 8.96 8.80
C ASP A 134 -0.88 8.50 8.94
N CYS A 135 -1.15 7.37 9.59
CA CYS A 135 -2.50 6.88 9.86
C CYS A 135 -2.76 6.85 11.38
N GLU A 136 -3.85 7.47 11.82
CA GLU A 136 -4.25 7.58 13.22
C GLU A 136 -4.40 6.19 13.84
N HIS A 137 -3.89 6.04 15.06
CA HIS A 137 -3.75 4.78 15.78
C HIS A 137 -5.05 3.99 15.94
N THR A 138 -6.13 4.64 16.37
CA THR A 138 -7.44 4.01 16.54
C THR A 138 -7.98 3.52 15.20
N TRP A 139 -7.89 4.34 14.15
CA TRP A 139 -8.34 3.96 12.81
C TRP A 139 -7.52 2.79 12.27
N SER A 140 -6.19 2.87 12.38
CA SER A 140 -5.25 1.82 11.97
C SER A 140 -5.55 0.50 12.70
N HIS A 141 -5.75 0.55 14.02
CA HIS A 141 -6.09 -0.63 14.82
C HIS A 141 -7.39 -1.29 14.37
N VAL A 142 -8.45 -0.49 14.18
CA VAL A 142 -9.75 -1.03 13.72
C VAL A 142 -9.64 -1.60 12.31
N PHE A 143 -8.89 -0.97 11.41
CA PHE A 143 -8.64 -1.53 10.08
C PHE A 143 -7.94 -2.90 10.17
N ASN A 144 -6.93 -3.05 11.03
CA ASN A 144 -6.24 -4.31 11.24
C ASN A 144 -7.16 -5.40 11.81
N GLN A 145 -8.06 -5.06 12.74
CA GLN A 145 -9.09 -5.98 13.22
C GLN A 145 -10.02 -6.47 12.10
N ILE A 146 -10.41 -5.56 11.20
CA ILE A 146 -11.26 -5.89 10.05
C ILE A 146 -10.50 -6.80 9.08
N VAL A 147 -9.24 -6.48 8.74
CA VAL A 147 -8.40 -7.32 7.88
C VAL A 147 -8.24 -8.72 8.48
N TYR A 148 -7.97 -8.82 9.79
CA TYR A 148 -7.89 -10.11 10.48
C TYR A 148 -9.20 -10.90 10.39
N ARG A 149 -10.35 -10.26 10.66
CA ARG A 149 -11.67 -10.92 10.58
C ARG A 149 -11.96 -11.47 9.17
N TYR A 150 -11.56 -10.75 8.13
CA TYR A 150 -11.88 -11.10 6.74
C TYR A 150 -10.68 -11.64 5.96
N GLU A 151 -9.70 -12.24 6.63
CA GLU A 151 -8.46 -12.77 6.04
C GLU A 151 -8.70 -13.79 4.91
N SER A 152 -9.83 -14.52 4.91
CA SER A 152 -10.20 -15.45 3.84
C SER A 152 -10.86 -14.77 2.63
N THR A 153 -11.36 -13.55 2.79
CA THR A 153 -12.09 -12.79 1.76
C THR A 153 -11.17 -11.78 1.08
N ILE A 154 -10.28 -11.14 1.85
CA ILE A 154 -9.31 -10.18 1.32
C ILE A 154 -8.15 -10.94 0.68
N ARG A 155 -7.91 -10.70 -0.61
CA ARG A 155 -6.89 -11.39 -1.43
C ARG A 155 -5.79 -10.49 -1.96
N GLY A 156 -5.90 -9.18 -1.75
CA GLY A 156 -4.86 -8.20 -2.07
C GLY A 156 -5.13 -6.85 -1.43
N ILE A 157 -4.08 -6.18 -0.96
CA ILE A 157 -4.13 -4.82 -0.40
C ILE A 157 -3.03 -4.00 -1.05
N PHE A 158 -3.38 -2.85 -1.63
CA PHE A 158 -2.45 -2.00 -2.38
C PHE A 158 -2.49 -0.57 -1.89
N PHE A 159 -1.33 -0.05 -1.52
CA PHE A 159 -1.13 1.33 -1.09
C PHE A 159 -0.04 2.03 -1.91
N GLY A 160 0.11 3.33 -1.66
CA GLY A 160 1.20 4.16 -2.18
C GLY A 160 1.68 5.12 -1.09
N HIS A 161 1.62 6.42 -1.36
CA HIS A 161 1.92 7.53 -0.43
C HIS A 161 3.38 7.68 0.00
N THR A 162 4.05 6.59 0.38
CA THR A 162 5.46 6.62 0.86
C THR A 162 6.44 6.98 -0.24
N HIS A 163 6.03 6.88 -1.50
CA HIS A 163 6.83 6.99 -2.72
C HIS A 163 7.90 5.90 -2.90
N GLY A 164 8.23 5.17 -1.85
CA GLY A 164 9.08 3.98 -1.88
C GLY A 164 8.33 2.72 -2.29
N ASP A 165 9.11 1.69 -2.61
CA ASP A 165 8.61 0.34 -2.83
C ASP A 165 8.81 -0.49 -1.56
N SER A 166 7.73 -1.04 -1.00
CA SER A 166 7.80 -1.90 0.18
C SER A 166 6.56 -2.79 0.33
N TRP A 167 6.48 -3.53 1.43
CA TRP A 167 5.28 -4.25 1.86
C TRP A 167 5.11 -4.13 3.37
N SER A 168 3.94 -4.51 3.88
CA SER A 168 3.68 -4.65 5.31
C SER A 168 2.81 -5.88 5.57
N VAL A 169 3.23 -6.71 6.53
CA VAL A 169 2.56 -7.95 6.94
C VAL A 169 1.58 -7.65 8.07
N TYR A 170 0.39 -8.24 7.96
CA TYR A 170 -0.67 -8.21 8.95
C TYR A 170 -0.67 -9.53 9.71
N TYR A 171 -0.97 -9.47 11.01
CA TYR A 171 -0.94 -10.64 11.88
C TYR A 171 -2.28 -10.88 12.57
N ASP A 172 -2.44 -12.07 13.14
CA ASP A 172 -3.52 -12.34 14.08
C ASP A 172 -3.45 -11.40 15.28
N MET A 173 -4.60 -10.90 15.72
CA MET A 173 -4.67 -9.91 16.81
C MET A 173 -4.58 -10.55 18.21
N ASP A 174 -4.55 -11.89 18.29
CA ASP A 174 -4.48 -12.62 19.57
C ASP A 174 -3.04 -12.76 20.07
N THR A 175 -2.11 -13.07 19.15
CA THR A 175 -0.73 -13.39 19.47
C THR A 175 0.29 -12.65 18.63
N TYR A 176 -0.10 -12.05 17.50
CA TYR A 176 0.82 -11.41 16.55
C TYR A 176 1.93 -12.37 16.10
N THR A 177 1.59 -13.61 15.74
CA THR A 177 2.55 -14.63 15.30
C THR A 177 2.22 -15.24 13.95
N ARG A 178 0.95 -15.25 13.56
CA ARG A 178 0.48 -15.82 12.30
C ARG A 178 0.23 -14.70 11.31
N PRO A 179 0.98 -14.63 10.20
CA PRO A 179 0.68 -13.73 9.09
C PRO A 179 -0.70 -14.05 8.51
N VAL A 180 -1.55 -13.02 8.31
CA VAL A 180 -2.93 -13.15 7.80
C VAL A 180 -3.18 -12.41 6.50
N ALA A 181 -2.44 -11.32 6.26
CA ALA A 181 -2.51 -10.55 5.02
C ALA A 181 -1.18 -9.84 4.74
N VAL A 182 -1.03 -9.32 3.53
CA VAL A 182 0.08 -8.44 3.15
C VAL A 182 -0.47 -7.28 2.35
N SER A 183 0.02 -6.08 2.63
CA SER A 183 -0.20 -4.92 1.77
C SER A 183 1.07 -4.57 1.00
N PHE A 184 0.94 -4.36 -0.30
CA PHE A 184 2.03 -3.89 -1.15
C PHE A 184 1.97 -2.37 -1.28
N ILE A 185 3.07 -1.71 -0.97
CA ILE A 185 3.24 -0.28 -1.13
C ILE A 185 4.05 -0.04 -2.40
N SER A 186 3.40 0.51 -3.42
CA SER A 186 4.02 0.69 -4.73
C SER A 186 4.84 1.99 -4.80
N PRO A 187 5.97 2.00 -5.53
CA PRO A 187 6.77 3.19 -5.71
C PRO A 187 6.01 4.25 -6.52
N SER A 188 6.48 5.49 -6.47
CA SER A 188 5.80 6.58 -7.18
C SER A 188 6.33 6.81 -8.60
N GLY A 189 5.44 7.30 -9.47
CA GLY A 189 5.80 7.78 -10.80
C GLY A 189 6.43 9.19 -10.82
N THR A 190 6.50 9.87 -9.66
CA THR A 190 7.19 11.16 -9.54
C THR A 190 8.66 10.93 -9.14
N THR A 191 9.49 11.96 -9.25
CA THR A 191 10.86 11.95 -8.70
C THR A 191 10.95 12.55 -7.30
N GLY A 192 9.84 13.10 -6.79
CA GLY A 192 9.77 13.66 -5.45
C GLY A 192 10.13 12.58 -4.43
N THR A 193 11.08 12.88 -3.55
CA THR A 193 11.80 11.95 -2.64
C THR A 193 13.07 11.28 -3.21
N TYR A 194 13.62 11.82 -4.30
CA TYR A 194 14.94 11.41 -4.85
C TYR A 194 14.99 9.94 -5.23
N HIS A 195 14.08 9.51 -6.11
CA HIS A 195 14.12 8.20 -6.78
C HIS A 195 13.81 8.38 -8.28
N HIS A 196 14.13 7.38 -9.09
CA HIS A 196 13.68 7.34 -10.47
C HIS A 196 12.17 7.06 -10.55
N PRO A 197 11.45 7.61 -11.56
CA PRO A 197 10.04 7.28 -11.78
C PRO A 197 9.87 5.78 -11.96
N ALA A 198 8.92 5.21 -11.23
CA ALA A 198 8.65 3.79 -11.25
C ALA A 198 7.15 3.49 -11.20
N PHE A 199 6.80 2.28 -11.62
CA PHE A 199 5.48 1.70 -11.40
C PHE A 199 5.63 0.19 -11.20
N LYS A 200 4.58 -0.45 -10.68
CA LYS A 200 4.56 -1.88 -10.40
C LYS A 200 3.42 -2.55 -11.15
N VAL A 201 3.68 -3.73 -11.67
CA VAL A 201 2.69 -4.62 -12.29
C VAL A 201 2.55 -5.84 -11.40
N PHE A 202 1.33 -6.15 -11.00
CA PHE A 202 1.02 -7.33 -10.20
C PHE A 202 0.41 -8.40 -11.09
N GLU A 203 0.90 -9.62 -10.96
CA GLU A 203 0.27 -10.80 -11.52
C GLU A 203 -0.71 -11.37 -10.50
N VAL A 204 -1.93 -11.67 -10.94
CA VAL A 204 -3.04 -12.08 -10.09
C VAL A 204 -3.61 -13.39 -10.62
N ASP A 205 -3.97 -14.31 -9.72
CA ASP A 205 -4.67 -15.54 -10.07
C ASP A 205 -6.11 -15.25 -10.52
N GLY A 206 -6.28 -14.96 -11.80
CA GLY A 206 -7.53 -14.52 -12.40
C GLY A 206 -7.76 -15.07 -13.81
N GLY A 207 -8.97 -14.85 -14.34
CA GLY A 207 -9.32 -15.24 -15.72
C GLY A 207 -9.83 -16.67 -15.89
N HIS A 208 -10.12 -17.37 -14.79
CA HIS A 208 -10.78 -18.68 -14.78
C HIS A 208 -11.88 -18.74 -13.72
N GLU A 209 -12.74 -19.76 -13.80
CA GLU A 209 -13.95 -19.90 -12.97
C GLU A 209 -13.63 -20.00 -11.46
N ASP A 210 -12.57 -20.74 -11.11
CA ASP A 210 -12.14 -20.95 -9.72
C ASP A 210 -11.03 -19.97 -9.28
N ALA A 211 -10.98 -18.76 -9.87
CA ALA A 211 -9.95 -17.76 -9.58
C ALA A 211 -9.89 -17.41 -8.09
N THR A 212 -8.72 -17.55 -7.48
CA THR A 212 -8.51 -17.20 -6.07
C THR A 212 -8.25 -15.72 -5.86
N TRP A 213 -7.87 -15.00 -6.94
CA TRP A 213 -7.51 -13.59 -6.96
C TRP A 213 -6.37 -13.21 -6.02
N VAL A 214 -5.56 -14.18 -5.58
CA VAL A 214 -4.33 -13.90 -4.82
C VAL A 214 -3.29 -13.25 -5.73
N ILE A 215 -2.37 -12.50 -5.12
CA ILE A 215 -1.19 -11.99 -5.82
C ILE A 215 -0.20 -13.13 -6.02
N LEU A 216 0.12 -13.41 -7.29
CA LEU A 216 1.07 -14.43 -7.69
C LEU A 216 2.49 -13.86 -7.68
N ASP A 217 2.69 -12.68 -8.27
CA ASP A 217 3.99 -12.04 -8.37
C ASP A 217 3.86 -10.52 -8.57
N ALA A 218 4.99 -9.82 -8.44
CA ALA A 218 5.06 -8.39 -8.71
C ALA A 218 6.36 -8.04 -9.45
N THR A 219 6.22 -7.24 -10.51
CA THR A 219 7.35 -6.75 -11.29
C THR A 219 7.39 -5.22 -11.24
N ALA A 220 8.50 -4.66 -10.75
CA ALA A 220 8.72 -3.23 -10.76
C ALA A 220 9.41 -2.80 -12.06
N TYR A 221 8.96 -1.68 -12.62
CA TYR A 221 9.54 -1.03 -13.78
C TYR A 221 10.00 0.36 -13.38
N SER A 222 11.16 0.78 -13.88
CA SER A 222 11.67 2.14 -13.69
C SER A 222 12.44 2.63 -14.91
N THR A 223 12.68 3.94 -14.96
CA THR A 223 13.49 4.56 -16.01
C THR A 223 14.69 5.27 -15.39
N ASN A 224 15.89 5.00 -15.89
CA ASN A 224 17.08 5.71 -15.44
C ASN A 224 17.05 7.16 -15.95
N LEU A 225 16.85 8.12 -15.06
CA LEU A 225 16.79 9.53 -15.45
C LEU A 225 18.16 10.12 -15.81
N THR A 226 19.25 9.59 -15.28
CA THR A 226 20.60 10.01 -15.68
C THR A 226 20.80 9.74 -17.16
N GLU A 227 20.41 8.55 -17.62
CA GLU A 227 20.48 8.19 -19.03
C GLU A 227 19.46 8.95 -19.89
N ALA A 228 18.21 9.03 -19.43
CA ALA A 228 17.14 9.72 -20.14
C ALA A 228 17.44 11.22 -20.36
N ASN A 229 18.20 11.85 -19.45
CA ASN A 229 18.56 13.27 -19.52
C ASN A 229 19.85 13.55 -20.31
N MET A 230 20.57 12.52 -20.79
CA MET A 230 21.72 12.74 -21.68
C MET A 230 21.29 13.34 -23.02
N ALA A 231 22.22 13.97 -23.76
CA ALA A 231 21.93 14.55 -25.06
C ALA A 231 21.44 13.48 -26.07
N GLY A 232 20.20 13.60 -26.53
CA GLY A 232 19.54 12.59 -27.38
C GLY A 232 18.92 11.42 -26.60
N GLY A 233 18.96 11.46 -25.26
CA GLY A 233 18.30 10.51 -24.38
C GLY A 233 16.78 10.67 -24.37
N SER A 234 16.11 9.59 -23.98
CA SER A 234 14.66 9.54 -23.77
C SER A 234 14.37 8.54 -22.66
N PRO A 235 13.28 8.71 -21.87
CA PRO A 235 12.93 7.75 -20.84
C PRO A 235 12.60 6.39 -21.46
N VAL A 236 13.24 5.34 -20.96
CA VAL A 236 12.97 3.94 -21.31
C VAL A 236 12.67 3.21 -20.02
N TYR A 237 11.44 2.71 -19.91
CA TYR A 237 11.05 1.89 -18.75
C TYR A 237 11.45 0.45 -19.00
N THR A 238 12.30 -0.09 -18.15
CA THR A 238 12.73 -1.50 -18.17
C THR A 238 12.32 -2.19 -16.87
N VAL A 239 12.27 -3.52 -16.90
CA VAL A 239 12.11 -4.31 -15.67
C VAL A 239 13.27 -3.97 -14.75
N ARG A 240 12.95 -3.54 -13.54
CA ARG A 240 13.95 -3.28 -12.51
C ARG A 240 14.22 -4.52 -11.67
N TYR A 241 13.14 -5.19 -11.27
CA TYR A 241 13.21 -6.45 -10.55
C TYR A 241 11.84 -7.15 -10.62
N ASN A 242 11.86 -8.47 -10.56
CA ASN A 242 10.70 -9.32 -10.30
C ASN A 242 10.82 -9.87 -8.87
N THR A 243 9.76 -9.83 -8.07
CA THR A 243 9.82 -10.13 -6.63
C THR A 243 10.26 -11.57 -6.35
N GLN A 244 9.62 -12.56 -6.97
CA GLN A 244 10.00 -13.97 -6.77
C GLN A 244 11.44 -14.24 -7.21
N GLU A 245 11.82 -13.81 -8.42
CA GLU A 245 13.16 -14.02 -8.96
C GLU A 245 14.24 -13.36 -8.10
N SER A 246 14.01 -12.12 -7.66
CA SER A 246 15.04 -11.34 -6.98
C SER A 246 15.28 -11.78 -5.55
N TYR A 247 14.23 -12.24 -4.86
CA TYR A 247 14.29 -12.57 -3.45
C TYR A 247 14.18 -14.07 -3.17
N GLY A 248 14.16 -14.91 -4.21
CA GLY A 248 14.12 -16.36 -4.05
C GLY A 248 12.83 -16.91 -3.44
N VAL A 249 11.77 -16.11 -3.36
CA VAL A 249 10.47 -16.54 -2.81
C VAL A 249 9.62 -17.21 -3.89
N THR A 250 8.81 -18.20 -3.50
CA THR A 250 7.95 -18.97 -4.44
C THR A 250 6.51 -18.49 -4.48
N SER A 251 6.15 -17.55 -3.62
CA SER A 251 4.83 -16.93 -3.56
C SER A 251 4.90 -15.58 -2.85
N LEU A 252 3.88 -14.75 -3.06
CA LEU A 252 3.70 -13.48 -2.36
C LEU A 252 2.64 -13.59 -1.25
N THR A 253 2.45 -14.80 -0.69
CA THR A 253 1.52 -15.04 0.43
C THR A 253 2.00 -14.34 1.71
N PRO A 254 1.11 -14.07 2.69
CA PRO A 254 1.51 -13.45 3.96
C PRO A 254 2.64 -14.20 4.67
N THR A 255 2.62 -15.54 4.61
CA THR A 255 3.67 -16.38 5.18
C THR A 255 4.99 -16.20 4.45
N SER A 256 5.02 -16.31 3.11
CA SER A 256 6.27 -16.13 2.34
C SER A 256 6.85 -14.73 2.49
N MET A 257 5.99 -13.70 2.55
CA MET A 257 6.44 -12.32 2.75
C MET A 257 6.96 -12.07 4.18
N HIS A 258 6.48 -12.81 5.17
CA HIS A 258 7.03 -12.78 6.53
C HIS A 258 8.36 -13.55 6.61
N GLU A 259 8.44 -14.72 6.00
CA GLU A 259 9.67 -15.53 5.91
C GLU A 259 10.78 -14.73 5.22
N LEU A 260 10.48 -14.01 4.14
CA LEU A 260 11.43 -13.11 3.50
C LEU A 260 12.01 -12.05 4.46
N VAL A 261 11.22 -11.54 5.41
CA VAL A 261 11.73 -10.61 6.44
C VAL A 261 12.69 -11.32 7.40
N LEU A 262 12.43 -12.59 7.73
CA LEU A 262 13.34 -13.40 8.55
C LEU A 262 14.60 -13.77 7.77
N ASP A 263 14.50 -14.07 6.49
CA ASP A 263 15.65 -14.37 5.63
C ASP A 263 16.54 -13.13 5.48
N MET A 264 15.96 -11.93 5.42
CA MET A 264 16.74 -10.67 5.46
C MET A 264 17.55 -10.47 6.75
N VAL A 265 17.21 -11.17 7.83
CA VAL A 265 17.98 -11.17 9.08
C VAL A 265 19.19 -12.11 8.98
N THR A 266 19.04 -13.25 8.31
CA THR A 266 20.03 -14.35 8.36
C THR A 266 20.86 -14.50 7.08
N GLU A 267 20.36 -14.04 5.94
CA GLU A 267 21.02 -14.16 4.64
C GLU A 267 21.83 -12.89 4.33
N GLU A 268 23.14 -13.06 4.23
CA GLU A 268 24.08 -11.99 3.91
C GLU A 268 23.72 -11.34 2.56
N GLY A 269 23.54 -10.01 2.58
CA GLY A 269 23.30 -9.22 1.37
C GLY A 269 21.84 -9.16 0.88
N LEU A 270 20.90 -9.96 1.42
CA LEU A 270 19.52 -9.98 0.93
C LEU A 270 18.79 -8.64 1.19
N TYR A 271 18.98 -8.05 2.37
CA TYR A 271 18.42 -6.72 2.65
C TYR A 271 19.08 -5.62 1.80
N GLN A 272 20.38 -5.73 1.51
CA GLN A 272 21.11 -4.81 0.63
C GLN A 272 20.60 -4.94 -0.81
N GLN A 273 20.28 -6.15 -1.27
CA GLN A 273 19.63 -6.38 -2.55
C GLN A 273 18.23 -5.75 -2.60
N TYR A 274 17.46 -5.84 -1.50
CA TYR A 274 16.21 -5.11 -1.38
C TYR A 274 16.43 -3.59 -1.52
N LEU A 275 17.35 -3.01 -0.75
CA LEU A 275 17.67 -1.58 -0.84
C LEU A 275 18.10 -1.17 -2.24
N TRP A 276 18.92 -1.99 -2.90
CA TRP A 276 19.33 -1.77 -4.30
C TRP A 276 18.11 -1.69 -5.21
N ASN A 277 17.20 -2.66 -5.11
CA ASN A 277 15.99 -2.73 -5.94
C ASN A 277 15.05 -1.52 -5.73
N VAL A 278 14.83 -1.11 -4.48
CA VAL A 278 13.84 -0.06 -4.18
C VAL A 278 14.36 1.36 -4.38
N ASN A 279 15.68 1.57 -4.28
CA ASN A 279 16.31 2.88 -4.51
C ASN A 279 16.51 3.23 -5.99
N ASN A 280 16.18 2.31 -6.91
CA ASN A 280 16.20 2.53 -8.36
C ASN A 280 17.51 3.16 -8.87
N ASP A 281 18.67 2.54 -8.60
CA ASP A 281 19.98 2.89 -9.17
C ASP A 281 20.49 4.30 -8.87
N ILE A 282 19.92 4.96 -7.85
CA ILE A 282 20.50 6.19 -7.32
C ILE A 282 21.75 5.84 -6.51
N ALA A 283 22.86 5.75 -7.23
CA ALA A 283 24.21 5.80 -6.69
C ALA A 283 24.45 7.10 -5.86
N GLU A 284 23.57 8.10 -5.98
CA GLU A 284 23.58 9.34 -5.20
C GLU A 284 22.87 9.26 -3.83
N VAL A 285 22.44 8.09 -3.36
CA VAL A 285 22.46 7.82 -1.89
C VAL A 285 23.91 7.57 -1.47
N SER A 286 24.76 8.50 -1.91
CA SER A 286 26.12 8.90 -1.60
C SER A 286 27.13 7.82 -1.20
N SER A 287 28.39 8.16 -1.41
CA SER A 287 29.58 7.71 -0.70
C SER A 287 29.54 7.91 0.84
N ASN A 288 28.33 7.83 1.42
CA ASN A 288 27.91 8.02 2.80
C ASN A 288 26.66 7.16 3.08
N THR A 289 26.35 6.14 2.24
CA THR A 289 25.46 5.04 2.63
C THR A 289 25.94 4.60 3.99
N THR A 290 25.17 4.96 5.00
CA THR A 290 25.39 4.44 6.33
C THR A 290 25.21 2.95 6.12
N ILE A 291 26.31 2.20 6.20
CA ILE A 291 26.26 0.75 6.29
C ILE A 291 25.15 0.49 7.30
N CYS A 292 24.07 -0.14 6.84
CA CYS A 292 22.95 -0.42 7.72
C CYS A 292 23.45 -1.52 8.65
N ASP A 293 24.07 -1.09 9.74
CA ASP A 293 24.59 -1.96 10.78
C ASP A 293 23.44 -2.77 11.40
N ALA A 294 23.78 -3.70 12.28
CA ALA A 294 22.77 -4.56 12.92
C ALA A 294 21.65 -3.75 13.62
N SER A 295 21.95 -2.56 14.16
CA SER A 295 20.96 -1.69 14.79
C SER A 295 20.03 -1.02 13.76
N CYS A 296 20.60 -0.56 12.64
CA CYS A 296 19.84 -0.04 11.52
C CYS A 296 18.92 -1.12 10.93
N LEU A 297 19.44 -2.32 10.65
CA LEU A 297 18.68 -3.43 10.08
C LEU A 297 17.50 -3.79 10.98
N LYS A 298 17.77 -3.94 12.29
CA LYS A 298 16.75 -4.22 13.31
C LYS A 298 15.62 -3.19 13.36
N THR A 299 15.93 -1.92 13.10
CA THR A 299 14.92 -0.87 13.04
C THR A 299 14.16 -0.88 11.73
N ALA A 300 14.88 -1.02 10.61
CA ALA A 300 14.30 -0.97 9.27
C ALA A 300 13.37 -2.16 8.99
N LEU A 301 13.73 -3.36 9.45
CA LEU A 301 12.89 -4.54 9.22
C LEU A 301 11.53 -4.47 9.95
N CYS A 302 11.40 -3.61 10.97
CA CYS A 302 10.12 -3.41 11.64
C CYS A 302 9.05 -2.82 10.72
N ASP A 303 9.43 -2.05 9.69
CA ASP A 303 8.47 -1.44 8.78
C ASP A 303 7.70 -2.51 7.97
N PHE A 304 8.31 -3.66 7.71
CA PHE A 304 7.66 -4.78 7.00
C PHE A 304 6.68 -5.55 7.87
N VAL A 305 6.77 -5.46 9.20
CA VAL A 305 5.93 -6.23 10.13
C VAL A 305 5.03 -5.35 10.99
N THR A 306 5.01 -4.04 10.72
CA THR A 306 4.15 -3.07 11.40
C THR A 306 3.06 -2.61 10.44
N SER A 307 1.86 -3.17 10.59
CA SER A 307 0.64 -2.82 9.83
C SER A 307 -0.38 -2.04 10.67
N ASP A 308 -0.28 -2.14 11.99
CA ASP A 308 -1.03 -1.37 12.99
C ASP A 308 -0.10 -0.30 13.58
N SER A 309 -0.43 0.97 13.37
CA SER A 309 0.41 2.06 13.88
C SER A 309 0.38 2.16 15.41
N SER A 310 -0.64 1.57 16.07
CA SER A 310 -0.83 1.59 17.51
C SER A 310 -0.14 0.43 18.25
N ASP A 311 0.22 -0.64 17.54
CA ASP A 311 0.77 -1.86 18.14
C ASP A 311 2.06 -2.32 17.45
N ARG A 312 3.16 -2.34 18.22
CA ARG A 312 4.49 -2.73 17.75
C ARG A 312 4.88 -4.15 18.16
N THR A 313 3.94 -4.96 18.64
CA THR A 313 4.22 -6.31 19.18
C THR A 313 4.94 -7.20 18.17
N ALA A 314 4.51 -7.22 16.90
CA ALA A 314 5.19 -8.00 15.85
C ALA A 314 6.64 -7.52 15.63
N CYS A 315 6.88 -6.20 15.60
CA CYS A 315 8.22 -5.62 15.54
C CYS A 315 9.07 -6.01 16.76
N HIS A 316 8.55 -5.94 17.99
CA HIS A 316 9.29 -6.35 19.17
C HIS A 316 9.68 -7.84 19.12
N LYS A 317 8.78 -8.71 18.64
CA LYS A 317 9.10 -10.13 18.45
C LYS A 317 10.19 -10.37 17.41
N LEU A 318 10.15 -9.64 16.30
CA LEU A 318 11.21 -9.68 15.30
C LEU A 318 12.55 -9.20 15.88
N GLN A 319 12.51 -8.13 16.68
CA GLN A 319 13.68 -7.60 17.36
C GLN A 319 14.30 -8.59 18.35
N ASP A 320 13.47 -9.29 19.13
CA ASP A 320 13.91 -10.37 20.02
C ASP A 320 14.51 -11.55 19.24
N TYR A 321 13.92 -11.90 18.09
CA TYR A 321 14.45 -12.93 17.18
C TYR A 321 15.85 -12.56 16.67
N ILE A 322 16.03 -11.32 16.19
CA ILE A 322 17.32 -10.79 15.73
C ILE A 322 18.36 -10.87 16.86
N ASP A 323 18.02 -10.42 18.07
CA ASP A 323 18.93 -10.45 19.22
C ASP A 323 19.33 -11.88 19.61
N SER A 324 18.42 -12.84 19.47
CA SER A 324 18.67 -14.26 19.78
C SER A 324 19.52 -14.99 18.73
N SER A 325 19.56 -14.47 17.50
CA SER A 325 20.23 -15.11 16.37
C SER A 325 21.75 -14.91 16.35
N ASN A 326 22.34 -14.27 17.38
CA ASN A 326 23.80 -14.05 17.53
C ASN A 326 24.47 -13.39 16.31
N ILE A 327 23.77 -12.46 15.64
CA ILE A 327 24.36 -11.70 14.53
C ILE A 327 25.41 -10.75 15.11
N THR A 328 26.68 -11.18 15.09
CA THR A 328 27.79 -10.34 15.54
C THR A 328 27.92 -9.15 14.60
N SER A 329 28.10 -7.96 15.17
CA SER A 329 28.21 -6.66 14.50
C SER A 329 29.28 -6.56 13.40
N ASP A 330 30.07 -7.61 13.19
CA ASP A 330 31.22 -7.65 12.30
C ASP A 330 30.90 -8.24 10.90
N GLU A 331 29.68 -8.77 10.68
CA GLU A 331 29.30 -9.41 9.39
C GLU A 331 28.56 -8.51 8.39
N PHE A 332 28.29 -7.24 8.74
CA PHE A 332 27.74 -6.26 7.78
C PHE A 332 28.86 -5.39 7.18
N TYR A 333 29.81 -6.02 6.49
CA TYR A 333 30.80 -5.32 5.67
C TYR A 333 30.96 -6.03 4.32
N ILE A 334 30.36 -5.44 3.27
CA ILE A 334 31.01 -4.94 2.04
C ILE A 334 29.92 -4.52 1.04
#